data_AF-A0A966CPK3-F1
#
_entry.id   AF-A0A966CPK3-F1
#
_cell.length_a   1.000
_cell.length_b   1.000
_cell.length_c   1.000
_cell.angle_alpha   90.00
_cell.angle_beta   90.00
_cell.angle_gamma   90.00
#
_symmetry.space_group_name_H-M   'P 1'
#
loop_
_entity.id
_entity.type
_entity.pdbx_description
1 polymer ?
#
loop_
_entity_poly.entity_id
_entity_poly.type
_entity_poly.pdbx_seq_one_letter_code
_entity_poly.pdbx_strand_id
1 'polypeptide(L)'
;YGNAVMLDHQGQFQTVYGHLSRFGDVRRGQRVSQGEVIGYVGQTGLASGPHLHYEFKVSGVQRDPLKTALPDGKPVSAEQQPAFMRSAETLQARLSLLRNTRIALLD
;
A
#
# COMPACT_ATOMS: atom_id res chain seq x y z
N TYR A 1 -20.03 -8.26 1.89
CA TYR A 1 -18.88 -8.07 2.79
C TYR A 1 -19.25 -7.67 4.22
N GLY A 2 -20.33 -6.92 4.50
CA GLY A 2 -20.44 -6.25 5.81
C GLY A 2 -19.56 -5.00 5.84
N ASN A 3 -18.98 -4.67 6.98
CA ASN A 3 -17.96 -3.60 7.06
C ASN A 3 -16.74 -4.04 6.27
N ALA A 4 -16.26 -3.15 5.39
CA ALA A 4 -15.12 -3.46 4.54
C ALA A 4 -14.21 -2.26 4.30
N VAL A 5 -12.91 -2.55 4.19
CA VAL A 5 -11.89 -1.60 3.71
C VAL A 5 -11.43 -2.09 2.34
N MET A 6 -11.36 -1.16 1.39
CA MET A 6 -10.83 -1.39 0.05
C MET A 6 -9.61 -0.49 -0.12
N LEU A 7 -8.47 -1.09 -0.46
CA LEU A 7 -7.22 -0.39 -0.67
C LEU A 7 -6.82 -0.48 -2.13
N ASP A 8 -6.64 0.67 -2.76
CA ASP A 8 -5.99 0.78 -4.06
C ASP A 8 -4.48 0.87 -3.86
N HIS A 9 -3.74 0.01 -4.54
CA HIS A 9 -2.29 -0.01 -4.53
C HIS A 9 -1.75 0.63 -5.82
N GLN A 10 -0.43 0.68 -5.97
CA GLN A 10 0.17 1.19 -7.21
C GLN A 10 -0.28 0.36 -8.42
N GLY A 11 -0.51 1.04 -9.54
CA GLY A 11 -0.89 0.38 -10.79
C GLY A 11 -2.32 -0.14 -10.78
N GLN A 12 -2.50 -1.43 -11.01
CA GLN A 12 -3.79 -2.08 -11.26
C GLN A 12 -4.28 -2.97 -10.10
N PHE A 13 -3.64 -2.87 -8.95
CA PHE A 13 -3.85 -3.78 -7.82
C PHE A 13 -4.81 -3.17 -6.79
N GLN A 14 -5.75 -3.98 -6.31
CA GLN A 14 -6.67 -3.61 -5.23
C GLN A 14 -6.82 -4.77 -4.26
N THR A 15 -6.91 -4.48 -2.96
CA THR A 15 -7.28 -5.46 -1.94
C THR A 15 -8.57 -5.09 -1.23
N VAL A 16 -9.33 -6.10 -0.82
CA VAL A 16 -10.58 -5.94 -0.05
C VAL A 16 -10.48 -6.73 1.23
N TYR A 17 -10.87 -6.11 2.34
CA TYR A 17 -10.90 -6.70 3.68
C TYR A 17 -12.33 -6.60 4.21
N GLY A 18 -13.07 -7.71 4.16
CA GLY A 18 -14.48 -7.79 4.54
C GLY A 18 -14.74 -8.44 5.90
N HIS A 19 -16.01 -8.45 6.29
CA HIS A 19 -16.55 -8.98 7.55
C HIS A 19 -16.02 -8.30 8.81
N LEU A 20 -15.48 -7.09 8.71
CA LEU A 20 -14.83 -6.41 9.83
C LEU A 20 -15.82 -6.13 10.97
N SER A 21 -15.38 -6.22 12.22
CA SER A 21 -16.18 -5.81 13.38
C SER A 21 -16.20 -4.29 13.52
N ARG A 22 -15.04 -3.65 13.32
CA ARG A 22 -14.86 -2.20 13.31
C ARG A 22 -13.68 -1.78 12.42
N PHE A 23 -13.68 -0.53 12.01
CA PHE A 23 -12.57 0.09 11.28
C PHE A 23 -11.44 0.47 12.25
N GLY A 24 -10.21 0.52 11.75
CA GLY A 24 -9.09 1.18 12.44
C GLY A 24 -9.22 2.69 12.37
N ASP A 25 -8.15 3.41 12.74
CA ASP A 25 -8.07 4.86 12.54
C ASP A 25 -7.75 5.20 11.07
N VAL A 26 -8.69 4.82 10.20
CA VAL A 26 -8.59 5.00 8.75
C VAL A 26 -9.83 5.67 8.20
N ARG A 27 -9.63 6.54 7.22
CA ARG A 27 -10.70 7.23 6.49
C ARG A 27 -10.52 7.11 4.98
N ARG A 28 -11.61 7.33 4.24
CA ARG A 28 -11.58 7.33 2.77
C ARG A 28 -10.55 8.34 2.25
N GLY A 29 -9.73 7.91 1.30
CA GLY A 29 -8.67 8.71 0.70
C GLY A 29 -7.38 8.83 1.53
N GLN A 30 -7.33 8.26 2.74
CA GLN A 30 -6.09 8.17 3.53
C GLN A 30 -5.09 7.23 2.85
N ARG A 31 -3.84 7.67 2.75
CA ARG A 31 -2.72 6.78 2.43
C ARG A 31 -2.39 5.96 3.66
N VAL A 32 -2.26 4.65 3.48
CA VAL A 32 -1.85 3.71 4.53
C VAL A 32 -0.52 3.06 4.16
N SER A 33 0.28 2.74 5.17
CA SER A 33 1.55 2.02 4.98
C SER A 33 1.35 0.51 5.13
N GLN A 34 2.23 -0.28 4.54
CA GLN A 34 2.23 -1.73 4.77
C GLN A 34 2.42 -2.02 6.27
N GLY A 35 1.56 -2.88 6.83
CA GLY A 35 1.56 -3.23 8.25
C GLY A 35 0.68 -2.32 9.13
N GLU A 36 0.12 -1.25 8.59
CA GLU A 36 -0.82 -0.38 9.30
C GLU A 36 -2.15 -1.11 9.57
N VAL A 37 -2.71 -0.92 10.77
CA VAL A 37 -3.98 -1.54 11.16
C VAL A 37 -5.15 -0.76 10.55
N ILE A 38 -5.82 -1.36 9.58
CA ILE A 38 -6.97 -0.76 8.88
C ILE A 38 -8.33 -1.18 9.44
N GLY A 39 -8.37 -2.21 10.28
CA GLY A 39 -9.61 -2.77 10.80
C GLY A 39 -9.40 -4.04 11.61
N TYR A 40 -10.49 -4.53 12.18
CA TYR A 40 -10.47 -5.69 13.07
C TYR A 40 -11.45 -6.75 12.58
N VAL A 41 -11.04 -8.03 12.67
CA VAL A 41 -11.86 -9.18 12.30
C VAL A 41 -13.22 -9.14 12.99
N GLY A 42 -14.25 -9.60 12.29
CA GLY A 42 -15.58 -9.73 12.83
C GLY A 42 -16.40 -10.72 12.03
N GLN A 43 -17.71 -10.53 12.08
CA GLN A 43 -18.70 -11.39 11.41
C GLN A 43 -19.82 -10.54 10.78
N THR A 44 -19.52 -9.30 10.36
CA THR A 44 -20.55 -8.43 9.79
C THR A 44 -20.94 -8.88 8.38
N GLY A 45 -22.20 -8.63 7.99
CA GLY A 45 -22.74 -9.08 6.71
C GLY A 45 -23.00 -10.59 6.67
N LEU A 46 -22.87 -11.19 5.49
CA LEU A 46 -23.06 -12.64 5.29
C LEU A 46 -21.78 -13.39 5.70
N ALA A 47 -21.71 -13.80 6.97
CA ALA A 47 -20.59 -14.58 7.52
C ALA A 47 -21.13 -15.68 8.45
N SER A 48 -20.58 -16.88 8.39
CA SER A 48 -20.95 -18.01 9.26
C SER A 48 -20.30 -17.95 10.65
N GLY A 49 -19.22 -17.20 10.79
CA GLY A 49 -18.51 -16.95 12.04
C GLY A 49 -17.39 -15.92 11.86
N PRO A 50 -16.66 -15.55 12.93
CA PRO A 50 -15.61 -14.54 12.85
C PRO A 50 -14.47 -14.96 11.93
N HIS A 51 -14.30 -14.26 10.81
CA HIS A 51 -13.20 -14.48 9.87
C HIS A 51 -12.92 -13.22 9.03
N LEU A 52 -11.79 -13.21 8.34
CA LEU A 52 -11.46 -12.17 7.37
C LEU A 52 -11.78 -12.68 5.96
N HIS A 53 -12.65 -11.96 5.24
CA HIS A 53 -12.77 -12.15 3.79
C HIS A 53 -11.76 -11.25 3.09
N TYR A 54 -10.72 -11.86 2.53
CA TYR A 54 -9.66 -11.14 1.82
C TYR A 54 -9.78 -11.38 0.31
N GLU A 55 -9.76 -10.30 -0.47
CA GLU A 55 -9.67 -10.37 -1.92
C GLU A 55 -8.43 -9.64 -2.43
N PHE A 56 -7.83 -10.22 -3.45
CA PHE A 56 -6.82 -9.56 -4.27
C PHE A 56 -7.34 -9.42 -5.70
N LYS A 57 -7.30 -8.21 -6.24
CA LYS A 57 -7.80 -7.90 -7.58
C LYS A 57 -6.70 -7.31 -8.45
N VAL A 58 -6.68 -7.73 -9.70
CA VAL A 58 -5.80 -7.21 -10.76
C VAL A 58 -6.69 -6.70 -11.88
N SER A 59 -6.65 -5.39 -12.16
CA SER A 59 -7.54 -4.74 -13.12
C SER A 59 -9.03 -5.05 -12.84
N GLY A 60 -9.42 -5.01 -11.57
CA GLY A 60 -10.80 -5.27 -11.13
C GLY A 60 -11.21 -6.75 -11.07
N VAL A 61 -10.41 -7.67 -11.61
CA VAL A 61 -10.69 -9.11 -11.60
C VAL A 61 -10.05 -9.77 -10.38
N GLN A 62 -10.83 -10.54 -9.61
CA GLN A 62 -10.33 -11.32 -8.49
C GLN A 62 -9.31 -12.36 -8.96
N ARG A 63 -8.17 -12.43 -8.27
CA ARG A 63 -7.11 -13.39 -8.52
C ARG A 63 -6.74 -14.08 -7.22
N ASP A 64 -6.31 -15.33 -7.33
CA ASP A 64 -5.76 -16.06 -6.19
C ASP A 64 -4.47 -15.37 -5.73
N PRO A 65 -4.45 -14.77 -4.52
CA PRO A 65 -3.30 -14.02 -4.04
C PRO A 65 -2.06 -14.90 -3.86
N LEU A 66 -2.23 -16.21 -3.66
CA LEU A 66 -1.11 -17.15 -3.48
C LEU A 66 -0.46 -17.58 -4.80
N LYS A 67 -1.15 -17.37 -5.93
CA LYS A 67 -0.68 -17.73 -7.27
C LYS A 67 -0.30 -16.53 -8.12
N THR A 68 -0.61 -15.32 -7.65
CA THR A 68 -0.30 -14.10 -8.39
C THR A 68 1.11 -13.64 -8.06
N ALA A 69 1.94 -13.47 -9.09
CA ALA A 69 3.26 -12.86 -8.93
C ALA A 69 3.08 -11.40 -8.48
N LEU A 70 3.34 -11.13 -7.21
CA LEU A 70 3.40 -9.77 -6.70
C LEU A 70 4.74 -9.14 -7.13
N PRO A 71 4.79 -7.81 -7.32
CA PRO A 71 6.07 -7.13 -7.51
C PRO A 71 7.00 -7.50 -6.36
N ASP A 72 8.08 -8.20 -6.67
CA ASP A 72 8.97 -8.74 -5.66
C ASP A 72 9.83 -7.58 -5.12
N GLY A 73 9.57 -7.17 -3.88
CA GLY A 73 10.27 -6.07 -3.22
C GLY A 73 11.65 -6.48 -2.71
N LYS A 74 12.41 -7.26 -3.50
CA LYS A 74 13.71 -7.77 -3.06
C LYS A 74 14.60 -6.58 -2.67
N PRO A 75 15.19 -6.60 -1.47
CA PRO A 75 16.08 -5.54 -1.06
C PRO A 75 17.29 -5.48 -1.98
N VAL A 76 17.89 -4.29 -2.09
CA VAL A 76 19.22 -4.15 -2.72
C VAL A 76 20.17 -5.12 -2.03
N SER A 77 20.89 -5.92 -2.80
CA SER A 77 21.79 -6.93 -2.24
C SER A 77 22.88 -6.28 -1.39
N ALA A 78 23.43 -7.01 -0.41
CA ALA A 78 24.47 -6.49 0.48
C ALA A 78 25.69 -5.99 -0.31
N GLU A 79 26.02 -6.67 -1.43
CA GLU A 79 27.11 -6.32 -2.33
C GLU A 79 26.84 -5.01 -3.09
N GLN A 80 25.58 -4.77 -3.47
CA GLN A 80 25.16 -3.60 -4.23
C GLN A 80 24.83 -2.39 -3.36
N GLN A 81 24.59 -2.60 -2.06
CA GLN A 81 24.15 -1.58 -1.12
C GLN A 81 25.08 -0.35 -1.08
N PRO A 82 26.43 -0.50 -1.01
CA PRO A 82 27.32 0.66 -0.96
C PRO A 82 27.30 1.49 -2.25
N ALA A 83 27.07 0.87 -3.41
CA ALA A 83 26.97 1.57 -4.69
C ALA A 83 25.62 2.29 -4.84
N PHE A 84 24.55 1.64 -4.38
CA PHE A 84 23.22 2.23 -4.31
C PHE A 84 23.20 3.48 -3.44
N MET A 85 23.74 3.40 -2.22
CA MET A 85 23.74 4.53 -1.27
C MET A 85 24.48 5.75 -1.82
N ARG A 86 25.67 5.57 -2.43
CA ARG A 86 26.41 6.68 -3.08
C ARG A 86 25.59 7.38 -4.17
N SER A 87 24.86 6.60 -4.96
CA SER A 87 24.01 7.14 -6.02
C SER A 87 22.80 7.87 -5.44
N ALA A 88 22.16 7.28 -4.43
CA ALA A 88 21.00 7.84 -3.74
C ALA A 88 21.34 9.17 -3.05
N GLU A 89 22.47 9.24 -2.33
CA GLU A 89 22.95 10.45 -1.65
C GLU A 89 23.15 11.60 -2.64
N THR A 90 23.76 11.32 -3.79
CA THR A 90 24.00 12.33 -4.84
C THR A 90 22.67 12.89 -5.38
N LEU A 91 21.71 12.02 -5.66
CA LEU A 91 20.39 12.43 -6.15
C LEU A 91 19.58 13.17 -5.08
N GLN A 92 19.64 12.71 -3.83
CA GLN A 92 18.94 13.33 -2.72
C GLN A 92 19.47 14.74 -2.43
N ALA A 93 20.79 14.94 -2.53
CA ALA A 93 21.40 16.26 -2.42
C ALA A 93 20.89 17.20 -3.54
N ARG A 94 20.81 16.73 -4.78
CA ARG A 94 20.28 17.51 -5.91
C ARG A 94 18.80 17.88 -5.72
N LEU A 95 17.96 16.92 -5.33
CA LEU A 95 16.54 17.17 -5.03
C LEU A 95 16.37 18.17 -3.88
N SER A 96 17.25 18.12 -2.87
CA SER A 96 17.21 19.05 -1.74
C SER A 96 17.53 20.49 -2.15
N LEU A 97 18.49 20.70 -3.05
CA LEU A 97 18.80 22.02 -3.62
C LEU A 97 17.62 22.58 -4.43
N LEU A 98 16.99 21.74 -5.27
CA LEU A 98 15.82 22.11 -6.08
C LEU A 98 14.58 22.41 -5.24
N ARG A 99 14.36 21.67 -4.14
CA ARG A 99 13.24 21.92 -3.23
C ARG A 99 13.35 23.26 -2.51
N ASN A 100 14.57 23.71 -2.23
CA ASN A 100 14.83 24.95 -1.51
C ASN A 100 14.90 26.17 -2.45
N THR A 101 14.95 25.96 -3.77
CA THR A 101 14.76 27.01 -4.76
C THR A 101 13.25 27.23 -4.92
N ARG A 102 12.66 28.10 -4.09
CA ARG A 102 11.35 28.70 -4.41
C ARG A 102 11.51 29.44 -5.73
N ILE A 103 11.09 28.82 -6.83
CA ILE A 103 10.69 29.57 -8.01
C ILE A 103 9.41 30.28 -7.60
N ALA A 104 9.56 31.51 -7.11
CA ALA A 104 8.45 32.45 -7.11
C ALA A 104 7.96 32.51 -8.56
N LEU A 105 6.78 31.93 -8.80
CA LEU A 105 6.01 32.19 -10.00
C LEU A 105 5.78 33.71 -10.00
N LEU A 106 6.57 34.40 -10.82
CA LEU A 106 6.19 35.70 -11.35
C LEU A 106 5.06 35.41 -12.33
N ASP A 107 3.83 35.40 -11.83
CA ASP A 107 2.57 35.73 -12.51
C ASP A 107 1.47 35.90 -11.45
#